data_AF-A0A7C1YDY3-F1
#
_entry.id   AF-A0A7C1YDY3-F1
#
_cell.length_a   1.000
_cell.length_b   1.000
_cell.length_c   1.000
_cell.angle_alpha   90.00
_cell.angle_beta   90.00
_cell.angle_gamma   90.00
#
_symmetry.space_group_name_H-M   'P 1'
#
loop_
_entity.id
_entity.type
_entity.pdbx_description
1 polymer ?
#
loop_
_entity_poly.entity_id
_entity_poly.type
_entity_poly.pdbx_seq_one_letter_code
_entity_poly.pdbx_strand_id
1 'polypeptide(L)'
;MGLPNIQYTGDNIVIRTVNGEYRDTLANFAVDYGKPAPSVPDTFLGVYYEPGVKYHKSASSRSDPMGSLTWKEGDDIIAAADAIIAAQVSRLNPPATLDDIKTAKQGELIFACRTTITGGFTSAALGAVHTYPLSESDQTNMQAVYSSAIGHAGEVGWSGLIQCQAVGESAPTYKIHDETQVRAVGDAAIAHKDQQLQKLGAKIAEVEAAYAANDSVTLAAVAWL
;
A
#
# COMPACT_ATOMS: atom_id res chain seq x y z
N MET A 1 -34.10 6.81 -6.31
CA MET A 1 -33.13 6.76 -7.41
C MET A 1 -33.90 6.90 -8.72
N GLY A 2 -33.39 7.69 -9.67
CA GLY A 2 -34.08 7.97 -10.94
C GLY A 2 -34.10 6.78 -11.89
N LEU A 3 -34.92 6.85 -12.93
CA LEU A 3 -34.95 5.84 -13.99
C LEU A 3 -33.62 5.81 -14.75
N PRO A 4 -33.20 4.63 -15.26
CA PRO A 4 -31.99 4.52 -16.06
C PRO A 4 -32.02 5.47 -17.25
N ASN A 5 -30.95 6.22 -17.45
CA ASN A 5 -30.87 7.18 -18.55
C ASN A 5 -29.47 7.28 -19.12
N ILE A 6 -29.42 7.65 -20.40
CA ILE A 6 -28.20 7.99 -21.13
C ILE A 6 -28.27 9.45 -21.50
N GLN A 7 -27.16 10.15 -21.31
CA GLN A 7 -26.95 11.50 -21.78
C GLN A 7 -25.60 11.52 -22.48
N TYR A 8 -25.57 11.84 -23.77
CA TYR A 8 -24.31 12.16 -24.44
C TYR A 8 -24.35 13.60 -24.92
N THR A 9 -23.26 14.33 -24.70
CA THR A 9 -23.12 15.74 -25.10
C THR A 9 -21.68 15.99 -25.54
N GLY A 10 -21.48 16.36 -26.81
CA GLY A 10 -20.15 16.45 -27.41
C GLY A 10 -19.38 15.15 -27.24
N ASP A 11 -18.16 15.22 -26.69
CA ASP A 11 -17.28 14.07 -26.48
C ASP A 11 -17.53 13.31 -25.17
N ASN A 12 -18.60 13.60 -24.44
CA ASN A 12 -18.88 12.98 -23.14
C ASN A 12 -20.16 12.16 -23.17
N ILE A 13 -20.16 11.07 -22.39
CA ILE A 13 -21.33 10.24 -22.13
C ILE A 13 -21.50 10.02 -20.63
N VAL A 14 -22.76 10.05 -20.20
CA VAL A 14 -23.20 9.69 -18.86
C VAL A 14 -24.28 8.63 -18.97
N ILE A 15 -24.10 7.52 -18.27
CA ILE A 15 -25.09 6.46 -18.14
C ILE A 15 -25.40 6.34 -16.65
N ARG A 16 -26.65 6.56 -16.29
CA ARG A 16 -27.13 6.40 -14.91
C ARG A 16 -28.00 5.19 -14.84
N THR A 17 -27.77 4.35 -13.85
CA THR A 17 -28.65 3.24 -13.49
C THR A 17 -28.99 3.31 -12.00
N VAL A 18 -29.76 2.34 -11.54
CA VAL A 18 -30.00 2.15 -10.10
C VAL A 18 -28.74 1.66 -9.36
N ASN A 19 -27.77 1.09 -10.07
CA ASN A 19 -26.57 0.47 -9.50
C ASN A 19 -25.34 1.39 -9.55
N GLY A 20 -25.37 2.48 -10.32
CA GLY A 20 -24.27 3.43 -10.40
C GLY A 20 -24.38 4.42 -11.54
N GLU A 21 -23.29 5.17 -11.75
CA GLU A 21 -23.12 6.11 -12.84
C GLU A 21 -21.81 5.83 -13.56
N TYR A 22 -21.88 5.63 -14.88
CA TYR A 22 -20.73 5.77 -15.78
C TYR A 22 -20.68 7.21 -16.27
N ARG A 23 -19.51 7.84 -16.20
CA ARG A 23 -19.28 9.17 -16.76
C ARG A 23 -17.88 9.25 -17.31
N ASP A 24 -17.76 9.43 -18.62
CA ASP A 24 -16.45 9.54 -19.27
C ASP A 24 -16.57 10.10 -20.69
N THR A 25 -15.43 10.14 -21.40
CA THR A 25 -15.36 10.46 -22.83
C THR A 25 -15.92 9.34 -23.71
N LEU A 26 -16.34 9.66 -24.94
CA LEU A 26 -16.78 8.66 -25.92
C LEU A 26 -15.66 7.67 -26.29
N ALA A 27 -14.40 8.11 -26.29
CA ALA A 27 -13.26 7.26 -26.54
C ALA A 27 -13.09 6.20 -25.45
N ASN A 28 -13.14 6.61 -24.18
CA ASN A 28 -13.09 5.70 -23.04
C ASN A 28 -14.31 4.79 -22.99
N PHE A 29 -15.49 5.31 -23.34
CA PHE A 29 -16.69 4.49 -23.47
C PHE A 29 -16.53 3.39 -24.50
N ALA A 30 -15.90 3.68 -25.64
CA ALA A 30 -15.64 2.67 -26.65
C ALA A 30 -14.72 1.55 -26.16
N VAL A 31 -13.74 1.89 -25.31
CA VAL A 31 -12.86 0.93 -24.64
C VAL A 31 -13.66 0.09 -23.62
N ASP A 32 -14.42 0.73 -22.74
CA ASP A 32 -15.10 0.08 -21.62
C ASP A 32 -16.32 -0.75 -22.08
N TYR A 33 -17.04 -0.31 -23.11
CA TYR A 33 -18.18 -1.02 -23.69
C TYR A 33 -17.80 -2.03 -24.78
N GLY A 34 -16.62 -1.87 -25.41
CA GLY A 34 -16.19 -2.67 -26.56
C GLY A 34 -16.91 -2.34 -27.87
N LYS A 35 -17.70 -1.25 -27.89
CA LYS A 35 -18.39 -0.73 -29.08
C LYS A 35 -18.32 0.80 -29.09
N PRO A 36 -18.24 1.44 -30.26
CA PRO A 36 -18.27 2.89 -30.33
C PRO A 36 -19.57 3.44 -29.73
N ALA A 37 -19.50 4.66 -29.19
CA ALA A 37 -20.71 5.40 -28.84
C ALA A 37 -21.61 5.55 -30.07
N PRO A 38 -22.95 5.50 -29.91
CA PRO A 38 -23.86 5.72 -31.01
C PRO A 38 -23.61 7.06 -31.69
N SER A 39 -23.59 7.08 -33.02
CA SER A 39 -23.32 8.30 -33.78
C SER A 39 -24.43 9.33 -33.58
N VAL A 40 -24.02 10.56 -33.30
CA VAL A 40 -24.89 11.74 -33.27
C VAL A 40 -24.77 12.43 -34.62
N PRO A 41 -25.86 12.72 -35.35
CA PRO A 41 -25.74 13.55 -36.54
C PRO A 41 -25.16 14.93 -36.18
N ASP A 42 -24.29 15.48 -37.03
CA ASP A 42 -23.54 16.73 -36.79
C ASP A 42 -24.42 17.95 -36.44
N THR A 43 -25.72 17.90 -36.77
CA THR A 43 -26.69 18.96 -36.43
C THR A 43 -27.13 18.95 -34.97
N PHE A 44 -26.72 17.94 -34.19
CA PHE A 44 -27.10 17.77 -32.79
C PHE A 44 -25.86 17.71 -31.89
N LEU A 45 -25.99 18.30 -30.71
CA LEU A 45 -24.98 18.29 -29.67
C LEU A 45 -25.05 17.04 -28.79
N GLY A 46 -26.19 16.34 -28.79
CA GLY A 46 -26.39 15.23 -27.87
C GLY A 46 -27.70 14.45 -28.03
N VAL A 47 -27.88 13.44 -27.17
CA VAL A 47 -29.14 12.72 -26.96
C VAL A 47 -29.35 12.51 -25.50
N TYR A 48 -30.63 12.51 -25.16
CA TYR A 48 -31.14 12.08 -23.89
C TYR A 48 -32.08 10.90 -24.14
N TYR A 49 -31.80 9.80 -23.47
CA TYR A 49 -32.60 8.58 -23.53
C TYR A 49 -32.97 8.10 -22.14
N GLU A 50 -34.22 7.72 -21.97
CA GLU A 50 -34.77 7.05 -20.79
C GLU A 50 -35.81 6.04 -21.31
N PRO A 51 -35.57 4.73 -21.17
CA PRO A 51 -36.39 3.69 -21.79
C PRO A 51 -37.87 3.85 -21.51
N GLY A 52 -38.68 3.88 -22.57
CA GLY A 52 -40.13 4.00 -22.47
C GLY A 52 -40.65 5.36 -21.98
N VAL A 53 -39.77 6.32 -21.67
CA VAL A 53 -40.15 7.64 -21.15
C VAL A 53 -39.79 8.75 -22.13
N LYS A 54 -38.51 8.83 -22.52
CA LYS A 54 -38.04 9.91 -23.41
C LYS A 54 -36.92 9.43 -24.33
N TYR A 55 -37.01 9.89 -25.57
CA TYR A 55 -35.92 9.82 -26.53
C TYR A 55 -35.90 11.10 -27.34
N HIS A 56 -34.88 11.95 -27.17
CA HIS A 56 -34.74 13.17 -27.94
C HIS A 56 -33.28 13.48 -28.25
N LYS A 57 -33.07 14.11 -29.41
CA LYS A 57 -31.79 14.70 -29.79
C LYS A 57 -31.77 16.18 -29.38
N SER A 58 -30.67 16.63 -28.81
CA SER A 58 -30.47 18.01 -28.37
C SER A 58 -29.52 18.71 -29.33
N ALA A 59 -29.87 19.93 -29.75
CA ALA A 59 -28.98 20.89 -30.39
C ALA A 59 -28.85 22.15 -29.51
N SER A 60 -28.01 23.10 -29.89
CA SER A 60 -27.78 24.33 -29.10
C SER A 60 -29.05 25.15 -28.82
N SER A 61 -30.05 25.08 -29.70
CA SER A 61 -31.25 25.92 -29.65
C SER A 61 -32.57 25.15 -29.68
N ARG A 62 -32.56 23.81 -29.77
CA ARG A 62 -33.77 22.99 -29.82
C ARG A 62 -33.56 21.57 -29.30
N SER A 63 -34.65 20.95 -28.85
CA SER A 63 -34.72 19.52 -28.55
C SER A 63 -35.77 18.89 -29.47
N ASP A 64 -35.35 17.92 -30.27
CA ASP A 64 -36.21 17.27 -31.24
C ASP A 64 -36.62 15.89 -30.68
N PRO A 65 -37.90 15.71 -30.26
CA PRO A 65 -38.37 14.40 -29.82
C PRO A 65 -38.31 13.42 -30.98
N MET A 66 -37.78 12.23 -30.72
CA MET A 66 -37.78 11.17 -31.71
C MET A 66 -39.20 10.58 -31.76
N GLY A 67 -39.73 10.39 -32.97
CA GLY A 67 -41.10 9.89 -33.17
C GLY A 67 -41.37 8.49 -32.58
N SER A 68 -40.33 7.80 -32.12
CA SER A 68 -40.43 6.59 -31.29
C SER A 68 -39.72 6.81 -29.96
N LEU A 69 -40.28 6.27 -28.88
CA LEU A 69 -39.63 6.18 -27.56
C LEU A 69 -38.67 4.99 -27.47
N THR A 70 -38.57 4.17 -28.51
CA THR A 70 -37.66 3.02 -28.57
C THR A 70 -36.34 3.43 -29.22
N TRP A 71 -35.24 3.15 -28.53
CA TRP A 71 -33.91 3.27 -29.10
C TRP A 71 -33.11 2.02 -28.79
N LYS A 72 -33.00 1.12 -29.77
CA LYS A 72 -32.41 -0.20 -29.58
C LYS A 72 -30.96 -0.13 -29.07
N GLU A 73 -30.14 0.79 -29.60
CA GLU A 73 -28.78 0.95 -29.08
C GLU A 73 -28.77 1.51 -27.66
N GLY A 74 -29.72 2.39 -27.31
CA GLY A 74 -29.87 2.91 -25.96
C GLY A 74 -30.28 1.84 -24.95
N ASP A 75 -31.20 0.97 -25.35
CA ASP A 75 -31.61 -0.20 -24.56
C ASP A 75 -30.43 -1.15 -24.33
N ASP A 76 -29.63 -1.40 -25.37
CA ASP A 76 -28.43 -2.25 -25.27
C ASP A 76 -27.39 -1.65 -24.32
N ILE A 77 -27.18 -0.33 -24.36
CA ILE A 77 -26.26 0.38 -23.46
C ILE A 77 -26.77 0.33 -22.01
N ILE A 78 -28.06 0.56 -21.78
CA ILE A 78 -28.64 0.49 -20.43
C ILE A 78 -28.57 -0.95 -19.87
N ALA A 79 -28.82 -1.95 -20.71
CA ALA A 79 -28.68 -3.35 -20.32
C ALA A 79 -27.22 -3.73 -19.99
N ALA A 80 -26.24 -3.10 -20.66
CA ALA A 80 -24.81 -3.33 -20.44
C ALA A 80 -24.19 -2.42 -19.37
N ALA A 81 -24.95 -1.48 -18.79
CA ALA A 81 -24.42 -0.40 -17.98
C ALA A 81 -23.60 -0.88 -16.77
N ASP A 82 -24.02 -1.94 -16.09
CA ASP A 82 -23.28 -2.50 -14.95
C ASP A 82 -21.90 -3.05 -15.38
N ALA A 83 -21.82 -3.68 -16.56
CA ALA A 83 -20.57 -4.18 -17.12
C ALA A 83 -19.66 -3.01 -17.56
N ILE A 84 -20.23 -1.96 -18.15
CA ILE A 84 -19.49 -0.76 -18.55
C ILE A 84 -18.92 -0.03 -17.32
N ILE A 85 -19.72 0.10 -16.25
CA ILE A 85 -19.26 0.68 -14.97
C ILE A 85 -18.14 -0.17 -14.37
N ALA A 86 -18.27 -1.50 -14.37
CA ALA A 86 -17.22 -2.40 -13.88
C ALA A 86 -15.93 -2.31 -14.71
N ALA A 87 -16.04 -2.15 -16.04
CA ALA A 87 -14.90 -1.93 -16.93
C ALA A 87 -14.22 -0.58 -16.64
N GLN A 88 -15.00 0.50 -16.46
CA GLN A 88 -14.47 1.80 -16.06
C GLN A 88 -13.68 1.71 -14.76
N VAL A 89 -14.25 1.05 -13.75
CA VAL A 89 -13.58 0.84 -12.46
C VAL A 89 -12.27 0.08 -12.65
N SER A 90 -12.25 -0.97 -13.47
CA SER A 90 -11.04 -1.76 -13.74
C SER A 90 -9.98 -0.97 -14.51
N ARG A 91 -10.37 -0.08 -15.43
CA ARG A 91 -9.46 0.77 -16.19
C ARG A 91 -8.87 1.88 -15.34
N LEU A 92 -9.68 2.52 -14.48
CA LEU A 92 -9.25 3.60 -13.60
C LEU A 92 -8.45 3.08 -12.39
N ASN A 93 -8.75 1.87 -11.92
CA ASN A 93 -8.07 1.20 -10.82
C ASN A 93 -7.61 -0.19 -11.29
N PRO A 94 -6.57 -0.25 -12.14
CA PRO A 94 -6.04 -1.54 -12.58
C PRO A 94 -5.55 -2.33 -11.35
N PRO A 95 -5.68 -3.67 -11.36
CA PRO A 95 -5.07 -4.51 -10.34
C PRO A 95 -3.57 -4.22 -10.23
N ALA A 96 -3.03 -4.28 -9.00
CA ALA A 96 -1.60 -4.11 -8.77
C ALA A 96 -0.81 -5.09 -9.64
N THR A 97 0.25 -4.60 -10.29
CA THR A 97 1.15 -5.45 -11.07
C THR A 97 2.01 -6.30 -10.12
N LEU A 98 2.62 -7.37 -10.63
CA LEU A 98 3.53 -8.18 -9.83
C LEU A 98 4.72 -7.34 -9.29
N ASP A 99 5.18 -6.35 -10.06
CA ASP A 99 6.23 -5.41 -9.67
C ASP A 99 5.78 -4.49 -8.51
N ASP A 100 4.53 -4.04 -8.54
CA ASP A 100 3.95 -3.25 -7.45
C ASP A 100 3.89 -4.07 -6.15
N ILE A 101 3.41 -5.31 -6.24
CA ILE A 101 3.31 -6.21 -5.08
C ILE A 101 4.71 -6.50 -4.53
N LYS A 102 5.69 -6.78 -5.40
CA LYS A 102 7.09 -6.98 -5.01
C LYS A 102 7.65 -5.79 -4.25
N THR A 103 7.53 -4.60 -4.84
CA THR A 103 8.07 -3.36 -4.26
C THR A 103 7.44 -3.07 -2.90
N ALA A 104 6.11 -3.19 -2.80
CA ALA A 104 5.38 -2.99 -1.56
C ALA A 104 5.85 -3.99 -0.48
N LYS A 105 6.00 -5.27 -0.85
CA LYS A 105 6.40 -6.31 0.11
C LYS A 105 7.83 -6.15 0.60
N GLN A 106 8.77 -5.80 -0.27
CA GLN A 106 10.15 -5.50 0.15
C GLN A 106 10.20 -4.29 1.10
N GLY A 107 9.41 -3.24 0.82
CA GLY A 107 9.28 -2.08 1.70
C GLY A 107 8.74 -2.46 3.10
N GLU A 108 7.70 -3.28 3.16
CA GLU A 108 7.13 -3.82 4.41
C GLU A 108 8.18 -4.57 5.24
N LEU A 109 8.92 -5.49 4.61
CA LEU A 109 9.94 -6.31 5.29
C LEU A 109 11.11 -5.47 5.79
N ILE A 110 11.59 -4.50 5.01
CA ILE A 110 12.65 -3.57 5.41
C ILE A 110 12.19 -2.74 6.61
N PHE A 111 10.96 -2.22 6.58
CA PHE A 111 10.39 -1.46 7.69
C PHE A 111 10.26 -2.31 8.96
N ALA A 112 9.77 -3.55 8.84
CA ALA A 112 9.63 -4.48 9.97
C ALA A 112 10.99 -4.86 10.58
N CYS A 113 12.01 -5.10 9.75
CA CYS A 113 13.38 -5.33 10.20
C CYS A 113 13.92 -4.14 10.99
N ARG A 114 13.80 -2.91 10.45
CA ARG A 114 14.26 -1.70 11.14
C ARG A 114 13.54 -1.52 12.47
N THR A 115 12.22 -1.71 12.50
CA THR A 115 11.40 -1.61 13.71
C THR A 115 11.84 -2.61 14.77
N THR A 116 12.15 -3.86 14.38
CA THR A 116 12.61 -4.91 15.30
C THR A 116 14.00 -4.59 15.86
N ILE A 117 14.92 -4.09 15.02
CA ILE A 117 16.25 -3.66 15.48
C ILE A 117 16.10 -2.52 16.48
N THR A 118 15.37 -1.46 16.12
CA THR A 118 15.25 -0.27 16.98
C THR A 118 14.38 -0.49 18.23
N GLY A 119 13.58 -1.56 18.25
CA GLY A 119 12.75 -1.95 19.40
C GLY A 119 13.55 -2.42 20.62
N GLY A 120 14.86 -2.63 20.46
CA GLY A 120 15.73 -3.08 21.55
C GLY A 120 16.01 -4.57 21.52
N PHE A 121 16.82 -5.00 22.49
CA PHE A 121 17.22 -6.39 22.68
C PHE A 121 17.32 -6.72 24.17
N THR A 122 17.45 -7.99 24.52
CA THR A 122 17.66 -8.40 25.91
C THR A 122 19.08 -8.91 26.12
N SER A 123 19.65 -8.64 27.31
CA SER A 123 20.95 -9.17 27.73
C SER A 123 20.97 -9.38 29.24
N ALA A 124 21.73 -10.38 29.68
CA ALA A 124 21.93 -10.71 31.09
C ALA A 124 23.29 -10.22 31.63
N ALA A 125 23.92 -9.24 30.97
CA ALA A 125 25.26 -8.75 31.31
C ALA A 125 25.38 -8.31 32.78
N LEU A 126 24.35 -7.71 33.37
CA LEU A 126 24.30 -7.31 34.78
C LEU A 126 24.00 -8.47 35.76
N GLY A 127 24.08 -9.74 35.31
CA GLY A 127 23.74 -10.92 36.11
C GLY A 127 22.25 -11.27 36.15
N ALA A 128 21.39 -10.45 35.54
CA ALA A 128 19.96 -10.69 35.36
C ALA A 128 19.50 -10.11 34.01
N VAL A 129 18.41 -10.65 33.46
CA VAL A 129 17.87 -10.20 32.16
C VAL A 129 17.39 -8.76 32.26
N HIS A 130 17.89 -7.92 31.36
CA HIS A 130 17.47 -6.55 31.14
C HIS A 130 17.13 -6.35 29.67
N THR A 131 16.20 -5.44 29.40
CA THR A 131 15.90 -4.92 28.07
C THR A 131 16.71 -3.65 27.84
N TYR A 132 17.43 -3.60 26.72
CA TYR A 132 18.24 -2.48 26.28
C TYR A 132 17.55 -1.84 25.07
N PRO A 133 17.21 -0.54 25.12
CA PRO A 133 16.68 0.16 23.97
C PRO A 133 17.78 0.27 22.89
N LEU A 134 17.38 0.30 21.62
CA LEU A 134 18.31 0.32 20.48
C LEU A 134 17.88 1.31 19.40
N SER A 135 17.27 2.43 19.81
CA SER A 135 17.04 3.56 18.88
C SER A 135 18.37 4.07 18.31
N GLU A 136 18.32 4.92 17.28
CA GLU A 136 19.55 5.46 16.66
C GLU A 136 20.42 6.23 17.67
N SER A 137 19.79 6.96 18.62
CA SER A 137 20.52 7.61 19.72
C SER A 137 21.11 6.60 20.70
N ASP A 138 20.39 5.52 21.02
CA ASP A 138 20.90 4.48 21.92
C ASP A 138 22.08 3.72 21.31
N GLN A 139 22.03 3.45 20.00
CA GLN A 139 23.14 2.85 19.25
C GLN A 139 24.39 3.73 19.31
N THR A 140 24.23 5.05 19.13
CA THR A 140 25.33 6.00 19.21
C THR A 140 25.90 6.07 20.63
N ASN A 141 25.05 6.16 21.64
CA ASN A 141 25.46 6.19 23.05
C ASN A 141 26.18 4.90 23.46
N MET A 142 25.62 3.75 23.09
CA MET A 142 26.23 2.45 23.37
C MET A 142 27.56 2.28 22.65
N GLN A 143 27.69 2.70 21.39
CA GLN A 143 28.97 2.69 20.68
C GLN A 143 30.02 3.56 21.38
N ALA A 144 29.65 4.74 21.89
CA ALA A 144 30.55 5.60 22.63
C ALA A 144 31.03 4.96 23.94
N VAL A 145 30.12 4.36 24.72
CA VAL A 145 30.45 3.66 25.98
C VAL A 145 31.28 2.41 25.70
N TYR A 146 30.95 1.63 24.68
CA TYR A 146 31.71 0.45 24.25
C TYR A 146 33.13 0.82 23.80
N SER A 147 33.29 1.89 23.03
CA SER A 147 34.61 2.37 22.59
C SER A 147 35.45 2.86 23.78
N SER A 148 34.81 3.51 24.76
CA SER A 148 35.45 3.89 26.03
C SER A 148 35.92 2.67 26.83
N ALA A 149 35.08 1.63 26.94
CA ALA A 149 35.42 0.38 27.62
C ALA A 149 36.65 -0.30 27.02
N ILE A 150 36.82 -0.25 25.69
CA ILE A 150 38.01 -0.77 25.01
C ILE A 150 39.26 0.02 25.42
N GLY A 151 39.18 1.35 25.49
CA GLY A 151 40.30 2.21 25.89
C GLY A 151 40.74 2.04 27.34
N HIS A 152 39.83 1.59 28.21
CA HIS A 152 40.04 1.37 29.63
C HIS A 152 40.15 -0.12 30.02
N ALA A 153 40.47 -0.99 29.05
CA ALA A 153 40.57 -2.43 29.27
C ALA A 153 41.59 -2.75 30.40
N GLY A 154 41.11 -3.42 31.45
CA GLY A 154 41.93 -3.80 32.61
C GLY A 154 42.13 -2.70 33.66
N GLU A 155 41.55 -1.51 33.48
CA GLU A 155 41.56 -0.45 34.49
C GLU A 155 40.62 -0.80 35.66
N VAL A 156 41.16 -0.80 36.87
CA VAL A 156 40.39 -1.10 38.08
C VAL A 156 39.47 0.09 38.42
N GLY A 157 38.17 -0.18 38.55
CA GLY A 157 37.18 0.81 38.98
C GLY A 157 36.57 1.64 37.85
N TRP A 158 36.97 1.41 36.59
CA TRP A 158 36.28 2.01 35.45
C TRP A 158 34.85 1.48 35.33
N SER A 159 33.92 2.35 34.93
CA SER A 159 32.54 1.97 34.64
C SER A 159 31.90 2.89 33.60
N GLY A 160 30.94 2.34 32.86
CA GLY A 160 30.08 3.07 31.92
C GLY A 160 28.63 3.10 32.39
N LEU A 161 27.87 4.10 31.93
CA LEU A 161 26.42 4.16 32.11
C LEU A 161 25.73 3.75 30.82
N ILE A 162 24.90 2.71 30.88
CA ILE A 162 24.06 2.27 29.78
C ILE A 162 22.61 2.26 30.26
N GLN A 163 21.71 2.80 29.45
CA GLN A 163 20.28 2.77 29.74
C GLN A 163 19.76 1.34 29.54
N CYS A 164 19.08 0.80 30.55
CA CYS A 164 18.44 -0.52 30.46
C CYS A 164 17.28 -0.64 31.46
N GLN A 165 16.37 -1.54 31.17
CA GLN A 165 15.17 -1.81 31.96
C GLN A 165 15.22 -3.22 32.51
N ALA A 166 15.22 -3.38 33.83
CA ALA A 166 15.09 -4.67 34.48
C ALA A 166 13.65 -5.18 34.38
N VAL A 167 13.46 -6.50 34.52
CA VAL A 167 12.13 -7.08 34.64
C VAL A 167 11.40 -6.46 35.85
N GLY A 168 10.21 -5.90 35.61
CA GLY A 168 9.38 -5.27 36.64
C GLY A 168 9.59 -3.76 36.81
N GLU A 169 10.57 -3.15 36.14
CA GLU A 169 10.70 -1.69 36.09
C GLU A 169 9.69 -1.07 35.10
N SER A 170 9.19 0.13 35.40
CA SER A 170 8.21 0.82 34.54
C SER A 170 8.85 1.58 33.37
N ALA A 171 10.14 1.89 33.44
CA ALA A 171 10.87 2.59 32.39
C ALA A 171 12.38 2.26 32.43
N PRO A 172 13.11 2.38 31.30
CA PRO A 172 14.55 2.22 31.26
C PRO A 172 15.29 3.33 32.02
N THR A 173 16.28 2.96 32.82
CA THR A 173 17.13 3.88 33.62
C THR A 173 18.60 3.65 33.32
N TYR A 174 19.46 4.66 33.55
CA TYR A 174 20.91 4.48 33.41
C TYR A 174 21.45 3.64 34.55
N LYS A 175 22.09 2.52 34.21
CA LYS A 175 22.73 1.61 35.17
C LYS A 175 24.24 1.54 34.92
N ILE A 176 24.99 1.40 36.00
CA ILE A 176 26.44 1.24 35.98
C ILE A 176 26.78 -0.15 35.43
N HIS A 177 27.67 -0.20 34.45
CA HIS A 177 28.25 -1.42 33.88
C HIS A 177 29.77 -1.34 34.02
N ASP A 178 30.40 -2.41 34.50
CA ASP A 178 31.85 -2.55 34.40
C ASP A 178 32.29 -2.82 32.93
N GLU A 179 33.60 -2.86 32.70
CA GLU A 179 34.19 -3.07 31.38
C GLU A 179 33.71 -4.37 30.69
N THR A 180 33.63 -5.47 31.44
CA THR A 180 33.20 -6.77 30.90
C THR A 180 31.71 -6.77 30.59
N GLN A 181 30.90 -6.12 31.43
CA GLN A 181 29.47 -5.96 31.24
C GLN A 181 29.15 -5.09 30.02
N VAL A 182 29.86 -3.97 29.83
CA VAL A 182 29.69 -3.12 28.63
C VAL A 182 29.96 -3.92 27.36
N ARG A 183 31.03 -4.74 27.33
CA ARG A 183 31.33 -5.58 26.17
C ARG A 183 30.24 -6.60 25.91
N ALA A 184 29.77 -7.30 26.95
CA ALA A 184 28.70 -8.28 26.83
C ALA A 184 27.38 -7.66 26.30
N VAL A 185 27.06 -6.42 26.69
CA VAL A 185 25.91 -5.69 26.13
C VAL A 185 26.13 -5.35 24.65
N GLY A 186 27.32 -4.83 24.30
CA GLY A 186 27.65 -4.49 22.91
C GLY A 186 27.63 -5.70 21.96
N ASP A 187 28.20 -6.82 22.40
CA ASP A 187 28.21 -8.06 21.62
C ASP A 187 26.78 -8.60 21.41
N ALA A 188 25.92 -8.51 22.43
CA ALA A 188 24.51 -8.87 22.31
C ALA A 188 23.73 -7.94 21.37
N ALA A 189 24.02 -6.63 21.36
CA ALA A 189 23.41 -5.68 20.44
C ALA A 189 23.78 -5.99 18.98
N ILE A 190 25.06 -6.31 18.72
CA ILE A 190 25.55 -6.72 17.41
C ILE A 190 24.86 -8.02 16.97
N ALA A 191 24.82 -9.03 17.84
CA ALA A 191 24.18 -10.31 17.55
C ALA A 191 22.69 -10.15 17.21
N HIS A 192 21.96 -9.31 17.97
CA HIS A 192 20.55 -9.00 17.67
C HIS A 192 20.39 -8.37 16.28
N LYS A 193 21.17 -7.32 15.99
CA LYS A 193 21.13 -6.64 14.70
C LYS A 193 21.43 -7.61 13.56
N ASP A 194 22.49 -8.40 13.68
CA ASP A 194 22.91 -9.33 12.64
C ASP A 194 21.88 -10.43 12.41
N GLN A 195 21.24 -10.94 13.47
CA GLN A 195 20.12 -11.87 13.36
C GLN A 195 18.96 -11.27 12.55
N GLN A 196 18.58 -10.01 12.81
CA GLN A 196 17.51 -9.36 12.06
C GLN A 196 17.90 -9.11 10.60
N LEU A 197 19.14 -8.72 10.33
CA LEU A 197 19.63 -8.51 8.96
C LEU A 197 19.68 -9.82 8.16
N GLN A 198 20.10 -10.92 8.79
CA GLN A 198 20.06 -12.25 8.17
C GLN A 198 18.62 -12.69 7.88
N LYS A 199 17.70 -12.47 8.82
CA LYS A 199 16.26 -12.74 8.63
C LYS A 199 15.68 -11.93 7.47
N LEU A 200 16.04 -10.65 7.36
CA LEU A 200 15.65 -9.81 6.22
C LEU A 200 16.17 -10.39 4.91
N GLY A 201 17.45 -10.76 4.84
CA GLY A 201 18.02 -11.39 3.64
C GLY A 201 17.25 -12.64 3.21
N ALA A 202 16.91 -13.51 4.16
CA ALA A 202 16.11 -14.70 3.88
C ALA A 202 14.69 -14.36 3.37
N LYS A 203 14.02 -13.38 3.98
CA LYS A 203 12.68 -12.95 3.55
C LYS A 203 12.67 -12.27 2.19
N ILE A 204 13.70 -11.50 1.86
CA ILE A 204 13.86 -10.94 0.52
C ILE A 204 14.09 -12.05 -0.51
N ALA A 205 14.85 -13.10 -0.18
CA ALA A 205 15.01 -14.26 -1.05
C ALA A 205 13.68 -15.00 -1.29
N GLU A 206 12.81 -15.14 -0.27
CA GLU A 206 11.44 -15.68 -0.43
C GLU A 206 10.61 -14.83 -1.41
N VAL A 207 10.67 -13.50 -1.31
CA VAL A 207 9.99 -12.58 -2.23
C VAL A 207 10.52 -12.74 -3.66
N GLU A 208 11.83 -12.77 -3.85
CA GLU A 208 12.44 -12.93 -5.18
C GLU A 208 12.10 -14.28 -5.81
N ALA A 209 12.05 -15.36 -5.02
CA ALA A 209 11.65 -16.68 -5.51
C ALA A 209 10.18 -16.71 -5.96
N ALA A 210 9.26 -16.14 -5.18
CA ALA A 210 7.85 -16.04 -5.54
C ALA A 210 7.64 -15.15 -6.79
N TYR A 211 8.39 -14.06 -6.89
CA TYR A 211 8.38 -13.17 -8.05
C TYR A 211 8.85 -13.89 -9.32
N ALA A 212 9.98 -14.62 -9.27
CA ALA A 212 10.48 -15.39 -10.40
C ALA A 212 9.52 -16.51 -10.83
N ALA A 213 8.72 -17.05 -9.90
CA ALA A 213 7.68 -18.04 -10.17
C ALA A 213 6.37 -17.42 -10.71
N ASN A 214 6.28 -16.10 -10.83
CA ASN A 214 5.08 -15.37 -11.20
C ASN A 214 3.87 -15.70 -10.28
N ASP A 215 4.15 -15.95 -8.99
CA ASP A 215 3.16 -16.31 -7.97
C ASP A 215 2.85 -15.11 -7.06
N SER A 216 1.85 -14.34 -7.45
CA SER A 216 1.43 -13.15 -6.69
C SER A 216 0.87 -13.46 -5.31
N VAL A 217 0.30 -14.66 -5.10
CA VAL A 217 -0.32 -15.06 -3.82
C VAL A 217 0.77 -15.35 -2.80
N THR A 218 1.76 -16.18 -3.16
CA THR A 218 2.90 -16.47 -2.29
C THR A 218 3.72 -15.22 -2.03
N LEU A 219 3.93 -14.36 -3.04
CA LEU A 219 4.64 -13.09 -2.89
C LEU A 219 3.96 -12.21 -1.84
N ALA A 220 2.64 -12.00 -1.95
CA ALA A 220 1.89 -11.15 -1.03
C ALA A 220 1.85 -11.72 0.40
N ALA A 221 1.97 -13.05 0.55
CA ALA A 221 1.92 -13.76 1.82
C ALA A 221 3.24 -13.78 2.61
N VAL A 222 4.37 -13.40 2.01
CA VAL A 222 5.64 -13.30 2.76
C VAL A 222 5.45 -12.29 3.91
N ALA A 223 5.83 -12.68 5.12
CA ALA A 223 5.59 -11.90 6.32
C ALA A 223 6.80 -11.93 7.26
N TRP A 224 6.95 -10.86 8.03
CA TRP A 224 7.91 -10.78 9.12
C TRP A 224 7.38 -11.55 10.34
N LEU A 225 7.60 -12.86 10.36
CA LEU A 225 7.33 -13.76 11.49
C LEU A 225 8.60 -13.97 12.30
#